data_AF-A0AAW6SEW4-F1
#
_entry.id   AF-A0AAW6SEW4-F1
#
_cell.length_a   1.000
_cell.length_b   1.000
_cell.length_c   1.000
_cell.angle_alpha   90.00
_cell.angle_beta   90.00
_cell.angle_gamma   90.00
#
_symmetry.space_group_name_H-M   'P 1'
#
loop_
_entity.id
_entity.type
_entity.pdbx_description
1 polymer ?
#
loop_
_entity_poly.entity_id
_entity_poly.type
_entity_poly.pdbx_seq_one_letter_code
_entity_poly.pdbx_strand_id
1 'polypeptide(L)'
;LTLNLAIHNKIDNVQKQLRTKLGFLEERLRTLLNEYIYANQLGRIVLDGLHASETLYGWILLEKNDLDAARLIYKNDLKLNNEMKFAELHAEVMSIYQKRYTSETPEDLRNRAFSRCGLSEDRAQFAFKLCYYLHQTGQIRKYIDELTLGADNNDTSDATVDVRSLLVPSASGLATQ
;
A
#
# COMPACT_ATOMS: atom_id res chain seq x y z
N LEU A 1 15.96 7.97 27.61
CA LEU A 1 16.64 6.70 27.23
C LEU A 1 16.23 6.19 25.84
N THR A 2 14.95 6.26 25.45
CA THR A 2 14.43 5.71 24.18
C THR A 2 15.01 6.36 22.91
N LEU A 3 15.30 7.67 22.94
CA LEU A 3 15.84 8.40 21.79
C LEU A 3 17.30 8.00 21.44
N ASN A 4 18.13 7.76 22.46
CA ASN A 4 19.54 7.34 22.24
C ASN A 4 19.63 5.91 21.71
N LEU A 5 18.70 5.04 22.07
CA LEU A 5 18.65 3.68 21.52
C LEU A 5 18.26 3.67 20.04
N ALA A 6 17.39 4.56 19.58
CA ALA A 6 17.00 4.62 18.16
C ALA A 6 18.16 5.05 17.25
N ILE A 7 18.92 6.06 17.69
CA ILE A 7 20.11 6.58 16.99
C ILE A 7 21.26 5.56 17.04
N HIS A 8 21.49 4.89 18.18
CA HIS A 8 22.56 3.89 18.32
C HIS A 8 22.21 2.51 17.71
N ASN A 9 20.92 2.17 17.53
CA ASN A 9 20.52 0.87 16.97
C ASN A 9 20.61 0.78 15.44
N LYS A 10 21.05 1.84 14.73
CA LYS A 10 21.12 1.85 13.25
C LYS A 10 19.80 1.35 12.62
N ILE A 11 18.65 1.79 13.16
CA ILE A 11 17.29 1.35 12.75
C ILE A 11 17.11 1.43 11.24
N ASP A 12 17.71 2.46 10.63
CA ASP A 12 18.01 2.47 9.22
C ASP A 12 19.52 2.72 9.10
N ASN A 13 20.24 1.81 8.45
CA ASN A 13 21.68 1.98 8.29
C ASN A 13 21.98 3.19 7.38
N VAL A 14 23.24 3.61 7.28
CA VAL A 14 23.67 4.73 6.40
C VAL A 14 23.19 4.54 4.95
N GLN A 15 22.94 3.29 4.54
CA GLN A 15 22.44 2.91 3.21
C GLN A 15 20.91 2.97 3.06
N LYS A 16 20.17 3.38 4.09
CA LYS A 16 18.70 3.48 4.09
C LYS A 16 17.98 2.20 3.65
N GLN A 17 18.52 1.03 4.00
CA GLN A 17 18.03 -0.27 3.52
C GLN A 17 16.59 -0.57 3.92
N LEU A 18 16.16 -0.17 5.13
CA LEU A 18 14.80 -0.43 5.60
C LEU A 18 13.79 0.39 4.81
N ARG A 19 14.09 1.67 4.57
CA ARG A 19 13.26 2.55 3.73
C ARG A 19 13.15 2.05 2.30
N THR A 20 14.27 1.60 1.73
CA THR A 20 14.31 1.04 0.38
C THR A 20 13.42 -0.21 0.28
N LYS A 21 13.57 -1.17 1.21
CA LYS A 21 12.74 -2.39 1.25
C LYS A 21 11.25 -2.08 1.46
N LEU A 22 10.94 -1.10 2.32
CA LEU A 22 9.56 -0.66 2.54
C LEU A 22 8.96 -0.01 1.29
N GLY A 23 9.77 0.74 0.53
CA GLY A 23 9.39 1.28 -0.79
C GLY A 23 9.04 0.18 -1.78
N PHE A 24 9.90 -0.84 -1.93
CA PHE A 24 9.60 -1.98 -2.81
C PHE A 24 8.33 -2.74 -2.41
N LEU A 25 8.12 -2.92 -1.10
CA LEU A 25 6.89 -3.53 -0.61
C LEU A 25 5.66 -2.69 -0.96
N GLU A 26 5.74 -1.37 -0.76
CA GLU A 26 4.66 -0.44 -1.10
C GLU A 26 4.32 -0.50 -2.60
N GLU A 27 5.33 -0.45 -3.48
CA GLU A 27 5.13 -0.58 -4.92
C GLU A 27 4.48 -1.92 -5.29
N ARG A 28 4.94 -3.03 -4.69
CA ARG A 28 4.36 -4.35 -4.95
C ARG A 28 2.89 -4.43 -4.51
N LEU A 29 2.57 -3.87 -3.34
CA LEU A 29 1.20 -3.80 -2.84
C LEU A 29 0.30 -2.94 -3.74
N ARG A 30 0.81 -1.81 -4.25
CA ARG A 30 0.09 -0.96 -5.21
C ARG A 30 -0.18 -1.66 -6.54
N THR A 31 0.81 -2.39 -7.06
CA THR A 31 0.63 -3.18 -8.29
C THR A 31 -0.42 -4.27 -8.11
N LEU A 32 -0.36 -5.01 -7.00
CA LEU A 32 -1.37 -6.02 -6.69
C LEU A 32 -2.76 -5.38 -6.54
N LEU A 33 -2.87 -4.23 -5.86
CA LEU A 33 -4.15 -3.53 -5.72
C LEU A 33 -4.71 -3.14 -7.08
N ASN A 34 -3.88 -2.61 -7.99
CA ASN A 34 -4.26 -2.29 -9.36
C ASN A 34 -4.79 -3.53 -10.10
N GLU A 35 -4.09 -4.66 -10.04
CA GLU A 35 -4.55 -5.93 -10.62
C GLU A 35 -5.92 -6.33 -10.04
N TYR A 36 -6.11 -6.26 -8.72
CA TYR A 36 -7.39 -6.57 -8.09
C TYR A 36 -8.49 -5.57 -8.45
N ILE A 37 -8.20 -4.33 -8.83
CA ILE A 37 -9.23 -3.38 -9.27
C ILE A 37 -9.61 -3.61 -10.74
N TYR A 38 -8.62 -3.80 -11.62
CA TYR A 38 -8.80 -3.66 -13.08
C TYR A 38 -8.61 -4.93 -13.89
N ALA A 39 -8.01 -5.99 -13.34
CA ALA A 39 -7.79 -7.21 -14.11
C ALA A 39 -9.12 -7.94 -14.37
N ASN A 40 -9.25 -8.56 -15.54
CA ASN A 40 -10.35 -9.48 -15.80
C ASN A 40 -10.14 -10.85 -15.14
N GLN A 41 -11.04 -11.80 -15.37
CA GLN A 41 -10.94 -13.17 -14.82
C GLN A 41 -9.67 -13.94 -15.24
N LEU A 42 -8.98 -13.50 -16.31
CA LEU A 42 -7.73 -14.09 -16.79
C LEU A 42 -6.49 -13.39 -16.20
N GLY A 43 -6.67 -12.45 -15.27
CA GLY A 43 -5.60 -11.65 -14.69
C GLY A 43 -5.04 -10.59 -15.64
N ARG A 44 -5.74 -10.24 -16.72
CA ARG A 44 -5.28 -9.24 -17.70
C ARG A 44 -5.95 -7.90 -17.46
N ILE A 45 -5.15 -6.84 -17.43
CA ILE A 45 -5.63 -5.46 -17.41
C ILE A 45 -5.72 -4.97 -18.85
N VAL A 46 -6.93 -4.73 -19.34
CA VAL A 46 -7.18 -4.14 -20.66
C VAL A 46 -7.81 -2.77 -20.42
N LEU A 47 -6.99 -1.72 -20.47
CA LEU A 47 -7.43 -0.37 -20.09
C LEU A 47 -8.32 0.29 -21.16
N ASP A 48 -8.11 -0.05 -22.43
CA ASP A 48 -8.87 0.54 -23.53
C ASP A 48 -10.32 0.04 -23.49
N GLY A 49 -11.24 0.96 -23.21
CA GLY A 49 -12.69 0.69 -23.21
C GLY A 49 -13.24 0.02 -21.96
N LEU A 50 -12.45 -0.11 -20.89
CA LEU A 50 -12.94 -0.63 -19.61
C LEU A 50 -13.81 0.43 -18.92
N HIS A 51 -15.09 0.15 -18.78
CA HIS A 51 -16.01 1.04 -18.06
C HIS A 51 -15.84 0.87 -16.56
N ALA A 52 -16.00 1.95 -15.77
CA ALA A 52 -15.89 1.85 -14.31
C ALA A 52 -16.85 0.80 -13.70
N SER A 53 -18.01 0.57 -14.31
CA SER A 53 -18.97 -0.47 -13.91
C SER A 53 -18.43 -1.90 -14.04
N GLU A 54 -17.40 -2.11 -14.86
CA GLU A 54 -16.76 -3.41 -15.12
C GLU A 54 -15.56 -3.66 -14.20
N THR A 55 -15.19 -2.67 -13.39
CA THR A 55 -14.10 -2.76 -12.41
C THR A 55 -14.60 -3.20 -11.03
N LEU A 56 -13.68 -3.41 -10.09
CA LEU A 56 -14.04 -3.65 -8.70
C LEU A 56 -14.89 -2.53 -8.08
N TYR A 57 -14.74 -1.27 -8.53
CA TYR A 57 -15.62 -0.18 -8.10
C TYR A 57 -17.06 -0.42 -8.51
N GLY A 58 -17.29 -0.86 -9.75
CA GLY A 58 -18.60 -1.23 -10.26
C GLY A 58 -19.26 -2.31 -9.43
N TRP A 59 -18.53 -3.37 -9.10
CA TRP A 59 -19.06 -4.43 -8.25
C TRP A 59 -19.41 -3.94 -6.84
N ILE A 60 -18.52 -3.21 -6.18
CA ILE A 60 -18.78 -2.71 -4.82
C ILE A 60 -19.98 -1.75 -4.81
N LEU A 61 -20.06 -0.82 -5.75
CA LEU A 61 -21.10 0.21 -5.77
C LEU A 61 -22.45 -0.33 -6.27
N LEU A 62 -22.47 -1.21 -7.27
CA LEU A 62 -23.70 -1.71 -7.88
C LEU A 62 -24.25 -2.94 -7.15
N GLU A 63 -23.38 -3.85 -6.68
CA GLU A 63 -23.79 -5.12 -6.05
C GLU A 63 -23.87 -5.01 -4.52
N LYS A 64 -22.89 -4.35 -3.89
CA LYS A 64 -22.86 -4.18 -2.42
C LYS A 64 -23.48 -2.88 -1.94
N ASN A 65 -23.61 -1.89 -2.82
CA ASN A 65 -24.05 -0.54 -2.46
C ASN A 65 -23.20 0.05 -1.31
N ASP A 66 -21.90 -0.22 -1.31
CA ASP A 66 -20.99 0.21 -0.24
C ASP A 66 -20.08 1.35 -0.71
N LEU A 67 -20.52 2.58 -0.44
CA LEU A 67 -19.80 3.79 -0.80
C LEU A 67 -18.48 3.95 -0.05
N ASP A 68 -18.42 3.51 1.21
CA ASP A 68 -17.24 3.70 2.06
C ASP A 68 -16.13 2.74 1.65
N ALA A 69 -16.47 1.50 1.34
CA ALA A 69 -15.56 0.51 0.77
C ALA A 69 -14.98 0.99 -0.57
N ALA A 70 -15.82 1.47 -1.49
CA ALA A 70 -15.37 2.00 -2.77
C ALA A 70 -14.44 3.21 -2.58
N ARG A 71 -14.76 4.11 -1.64
CA ARG A 71 -13.94 5.29 -1.33
C ARG A 71 -12.60 4.91 -0.70
N LEU A 72 -12.55 3.86 0.13
CA LEU A 72 -11.31 3.36 0.72
C LEU A 72 -10.33 2.90 -0.37
N ILE A 73 -10.81 2.13 -1.35
CA ILE A 73 -10.00 1.68 -2.48
C ILE A 73 -9.54 2.89 -3.31
N TYR A 74 -10.46 3.80 -3.65
CA TYR A 74 -10.17 4.99 -4.44
C TYR A 74 -9.05 5.85 -3.84
N LYS A 75 -9.01 6.03 -2.51
CA LYS A 75 -7.94 6.78 -1.84
C LYS A 75 -6.54 6.18 -2.05
N ASN A 76 -6.46 4.87 -2.29
CA ASN A 76 -5.19 4.15 -2.49
C ASN A 76 -4.84 3.96 -3.97
N ASP A 77 -5.79 4.20 -4.87
CA ASP A 77 -5.62 4.20 -6.32
C ASP A 77 -5.17 5.58 -6.81
N LEU A 78 -3.87 5.84 -6.69
CA LEU A 78 -3.28 7.15 -7.01
C LEU A 78 -3.49 7.56 -8.47
N LYS A 79 -3.54 6.60 -9.40
CA LYS A 79 -3.72 6.91 -10.82
C LYS A 79 -5.11 7.50 -11.04
N LEU A 80 -6.14 6.77 -10.62
CA LEU A 80 -7.52 7.21 -10.82
C LEU A 80 -7.83 8.50 -10.03
N ASN A 81 -7.31 8.61 -8.81
CA ASN A 81 -7.49 9.80 -7.97
C ASN A 81 -6.87 11.08 -8.59
N ASN A 82 -5.83 10.93 -9.42
CA ASN A 82 -5.25 12.04 -10.17
C ASN A 82 -6.03 12.37 -11.46
N GLU A 83 -6.77 11.40 -12.02
CA GLU A 83 -7.50 11.54 -13.28
C GLU A 83 -8.91 12.11 -13.08
N MET A 84 -9.63 11.66 -12.06
CA MET A 84 -11.02 12.07 -11.81
C MET A 84 -11.36 12.08 -10.33
N LYS A 85 -12.39 12.84 -9.95
CA LYS A 85 -12.93 12.83 -8.57
C LYS A 85 -13.77 11.59 -8.31
N PHE A 86 -13.82 11.13 -7.06
CA PHE A 86 -14.67 10.00 -6.67
C PHE A 86 -16.15 10.17 -7.06
N ALA A 87 -16.67 11.41 -7.04
CA ALA A 87 -18.04 11.69 -7.47
C ALA A 87 -18.27 11.42 -8.97
N GLU A 88 -17.25 11.68 -9.80
CA GLU A 88 -17.28 11.41 -11.24
C GLU A 88 -17.23 9.90 -11.49
N LEU A 89 -16.35 9.18 -10.80
CA LEU A 89 -16.30 7.71 -10.81
C LEU A 89 -17.65 7.09 -10.42
N HIS A 90 -18.24 7.58 -9.34
CA HIS A 90 -19.55 7.10 -8.88
C HIS A 90 -20.64 7.36 -9.94
N ALA A 91 -20.65 8.56 -10.53
CA ALA A 91 -21.59 8.89 -11.60
C ALA A 91 -21.38 8.00 -12.84
N GLU A 92 -20.14 7.72 -13.23
CA GLU A 92 -19.79 6.81 -14.33
C GLU A 92 -20.32 5.40 -14.06
N VAL A 93 -20.08 4.85 -12.87
CA VAL A 93 -20.59 3.54 -12.48
C VAL A 93 -22.12 3.49 -12.54
N MET A 94 -22.80 4.50 -11.98
CA MET A 94 -24.26 4.57 -11.94
C MET A 94 -24.90 4.86 -13.31
N SER A 95 -24.12 5.36 -14.27
CA SER A 95 -24.59 5.63 -15.64
C SER A 95 -25.12 4.37 -16.34
N ILE A 96 -24.73 3.18 -15.88
CA ILE A 96 -25.25 1.91 -16.40
C ILE A 96 -26.78 1.83 -16.34
N TYR A 97 -27.41 2.45 -15.34
CA TYR A 97 -28.86 2.50 -15.15
C TYR A 97 -29.55 3.65 -15.90
N GLN A 98 -28.79 4.60 -16.45
CA GLN A 98 -29.35 5.80 -17.10
C GLN A 98 -29.73 5.58 -18.56
N LYS A 99 -29.54 4.37 -19.11
CA LYS A 99 -29.87 4.06 -20.50
C LYS A 99 -31.40 4.13 -20.68
N ARG A 100 -31.87 5.24 -21.26
CA ARG A 100 -33.29 5.63 -21.41
C ARG A 100 -34.20 4.62 -22.14
N TYR A 101 -33.65 3.54 -22.72
CA TYR A 101 -34.37 2.57 -23.54
C TYR A 101 -33.79 1.15 -23.41
N THR A 102 -33.67 0.59 -22.20
CA THR A 102 -33.32 -0.82 -22.02
C THR A 102 -34.54 -1.60 -21.55
N SER A 103 -34.92 -2.67 -22.26
CA SER A 103 -35.82 -3.70 -21.75
C SER A 103 -35.17 -4.56 -20.65
N GLU A 104 -33.90 -4.30 -20.37
CA GLU A 104 -33.05 -5.03 -19.45
C GLU A 104 -33.32 -4.58 -18.01
N THR A 105 -33.42 -5.55 -17.11
CA THR A 105 -33.58 -5.26 -15.68
C THR A 105 -32.28 -4.73 -15.08
N PRO A 106 -32.31 -4.09 -13.90
CA PRO A 106 -31.10 -3.73 -13.19
C PRO A 106 -30.15 -4.90 -12.96
N GLU A 107 -30.68 -6.11 -12.74
CA GLU A 107 -29.90 -7.33 -12.61
C GLU A 107 -29.19 -7.72 -13.92
N ASP A 108 -29.89 -7.66 -15.06
CA ASP A 108 -29.31 -7.93 -16.37
C ASP A 108 -28.16 -6.96 -16.71
N LEU A 109 -28.31 -5.69 -16.33
CA LEU A 109 -27.28 -4.66 -16.49
C LEU A 109 -26.03 -5.00 -15.67
N ARG A 110 -26.21 -5.36 -14.39
CA ARG A 110 -25.10 -5.78 -13.52
C ARG A 110 -24.43 -7.05 -14.01
N ASN A 111 -25.20 -8.08 -14.33
CA ASN A 111 -24.68 -9.37 -14.82
C ASN A 111 -23.84 -9.20 -16.09
N ARG A 112 -24.24 -8.28 -16.98
CA ARG A 112 -23.44 -7.95 -18.17
C ARG A 112 -22.14 -7.24 -17.81
N ALA A 113 -22.19 -6.22 -16.96
CA ALA A 113 -21.00 -5.47 -16.55
C ALA A 113 -19.98 -6.33 -15.80
N PHE A 114 -20.44 -7.33 -15.04
CA PHE A 114 -19.54 -8.23 -14.30
C PHE A 114 -19.06 -9.42 -15.13
N SER A 115 -19.63 -9.61 -16.32
CA SER A 115 -19.35 -10.77 -17.16
C SER A 115 -17.86 -10.81 -17.52
N ARG A 116 -17.20 -11.91 -17.19
CA ARG A 116 -15.77 -12.16 -17.46
C ARG A 116 -14.81 -11.24 -16.69
N CYS A 117 -15.30 -10.40 -15.78
CA CYS A 117 -14.44 -9.52 -14.98
C CYS A 117 -13.82 -10.25 -13.78
N GLY A 118 -14.39 -11.39 -13.36
CA GLY A 118 -13.88 -12.15 -12.22
C GLY A 118 -14.00 -11.36 -10.91
N LEU A 119 -15.11 -10.62 -10.75
CA LEU A 119 -15.42 -9.82 -9.58
C LEU A 119 -16.13 -10.69 -8.55
N SER A 120 -15.69 -10.63 -7.30
CA SER A 120 -16.20 -11.46 -6.22
C SER A 120 -15.98 -10.81 -4.86
N GLU A 121 -16.64 -11.34 -3.85
CA GLU A 121 -16.44 -10.95 -2.46
C GLU A 121 -14.99 -11.15 -2.01
N ASP A 122 -14.39 -12.31 -2.30
CA ASP A 122 -13.00 -12.59 -1.95
C ASP A 122 -12.04 -11.57 -2.57
N ARG A 123 -12.30 -11.19 -3.82
CA ARG A 123 -11.53 -10.18 -4.54
C ARG A 123 -11.62 -8.81 -3.87
N ALA A 124 -12.81 -8.40 -3.44
CA ALA A 124 -12.99 -7.17 -2.67
C ALA A 124 -12.24 -7.25 -1.32
N GLN A 125 -12.34 -8.37 -0.61
CA GLN A 125 -11.63 -8.58 0.66
C GLN A 125 -10.10 -8.51 0.51
N PHE A 126 -9.54 -9.07 -0.56
CA PHE A 126 -8.12 -8.93 -0.86
C PHE A 126 -7.74 -7.46 -1.11
N ALA A 127 -8.53 -6.73 -1.91
CA ALA A 127 -8.28 -5.30 -2.14
C ALA A 127 -8.33 -4.47 -0.85
N PHE A 128 -9.27 -4.74 0.06
CA PHE A 128 -9.34 -4.06 1.36
C PHE A 128 -8.12 -4.38 2.24
N LYS A 129 -7.67 -5.64 2.27
CA LYS A 129 -6.44 -6.00 2.98
C LYS A 129 -5.20 -5.31 2.40
N LEU A 130 -5.11 -5.20 1.08
CA LEU A 130 -4.02 -4.45 0.43
C LEU A 130 -4.05 -2.97 0.82
N CYS A 131 -5.23 -2.33 0.85
CA CYS A 131 -5.38 -0.96 1.34
C CYS A 131 -4.96 -0.82 2.80
N TYR A 132 -5.32 -1.80 3.65
CA TYR A 132 -4.87 -1.84 5.05
C TYR A 132 -3.35 -1.92 5.15
N TYR A 133 -2.70 -2.80 4.38
CA TYR A 133 -1.24 -2.92 4.40
C TYR A 133 -0.54 -1.68 3.85
N LEU A 134 -1.08 -1.04 2.81
CA LEU A 134 -0.56 0.25 2.32
C LEU A 134 -0.65 1.35 3.37
N HIS A 135 -1.72 1.37 4.17
CA HIS A 135 -1.82 2.28 5.30
C HIS A 135 -0.74 2.00 6.36
N GLN A 136 -0.56 0.71 6.72
CA GLN A 136 0.45 0.28 7.69
C GLN A 136 1.87 0.62 7.23
N THR A 137 2.22 0.40 5.97
CA THR A 137 3.55 0.78 5.45
C THR A 137 3.77 2.29 5.53
N GLY A 138 2.74 3.09 5.25
CA GLY A 138 2.79 4.54 5.44
C GLY A 138 3.00 4.96 6.90
N GLN A 139 2.36 4.29 7.86
CA GLN A 139 2.57 4.53 9.30
C GLN A 139 3.99 4.16 9.73
N ILE A 140 4.49 2.99 9.31
CA ILE A 140 5.85 2.55 9.60
C ILE A 140 6.88 3.55 9.06
N ARG A 141 6.68 4.07 7.83
CA ARG A 141 7.56 5.10 7.26
C ARG A 141 7.62 6.34 8.17
N LYS A 142 6.48 6.84 8.63
CA LYS A 142 6.43 7.99 9.56
C LYS A 142 7.18 7.71 10.86
N TYR A 143 7.02 6.53 11.45
CA TYR A 143 7.77 6.17 12.65
C TYR A 143 9.28 6.10 12.40
N ILE A 144 9.70 5.56 11.26
CA ILE A 144 11.13 5.55 10.89
C ILE A 144 11.65 6.99 10.77
N ASP A 145 10.88 7.89 10.15
CA ASP A 145 11.26 9.30 10.01
C ASP A 145 11.35 10.01 11.37
N GLU A 146 10.42 9.77 12.28
CA GLU A 146 10.48 10.29 13.66
C GLU A 146 11.68 9.74 14.45
N LEU A 147 11.96 8.44 14.33
CA LEU A 147 13.05 7.76 15.04
C LEU A 147 14.45 8.14 14.53
N THR A 148 14.53 8.67 13.31
CA THR A 148 15.79 9.08 12.67
C THR A 148 15.92 10.60 12.56
N LEU A 149 14.97 11.36 13.12
CA LEU A 149 15.00 12.82 13.17
C LEU A 149 16.28 13.30 13.86
N GLY A 150 17.13 14.03 13.14
CA GLY A 150 18.41 14.56 13.67
C GLY A 150 19.59 13.58 13.61
N ALA A 151 19.41 12.36 13.11
CA ALA A 151 20.51 11.40 12.90
C ALA A 151 21.42 11.76 11.71
N ASP A 152 21.04 12.74 10.88
CA ASP A 152 21.88 13.28 9.80
C ASP A 152 23.01 14.19 10.31
N ASN A 153 23.03 14.53 11.60
CA ASN A 153 24.06 15.37 12.20
C ASN A 153 25.14 14.52 12.88
N ASN A 154 26.25 14.33 12.15
CA ASN A 154 27.59 13.99 12.61
C ASN A 154 27.73 12.80 13.58
N ASP A 155 28.06 11.63 13.03
CA ASP A 155 29.34 10.98 13.33
C ASP A 155 29.48 9.73 12.47
N THR A 156 30.13 9.89 11.31
CA THR A 156 30.78 8.79 10.60
C THR A 156 32.03 8.38 11.37
N SER A 157 31.85 7.79 12.55
CA SER A 157 32.85 6.91 13.12
C SER A 157 32.25 5.51 13.05
N ASP A 158 32.80 4.71 12.14
CA ASP A 158 32.53 3.29 12.09
C ASP A 158 33.14 2.65 13.35
N ALA A 159 32.45 2.82 14.49
CA ALA A 159 32.82 2.17 15.73
C ALA A 159 32.41 0.70 15.60
N THR A 160 33.25 -0.09 14.94
CA THR A 160 33.33 -1.53 15.17
C THR A 160 33.73 -1.72 16.62
N VAL A 161 32.74 -1.81 17.53
CA VAL A 161 32.97 -2.24 18.90
C VAL A 161 33.38 -3.71 18.83
N ASP A 162 34.68 -3.98 18.90
CA ASP A 162 35.20 -5.33 19.05
C ASP A 162 34.82 -5.84 20.43
N VAL A 163 33.74 -6.63 20.50
CA VAL A 163 33.20 -7.19 21.75
C VAL A 163 34.26 -8.00 22.51
N ARG A 164 35.34 -8.46 21.86
CA ARG A 164 36.46 -9.14 22.54
C ARG A 164 37.28 -8.21 23.44
N SER A 165 37.37 -6.91 23.16
CA SER A 165 38.14 -5.97 23.98
C SER A 165 37.46 -5.68 25.34
N LEU A 166 36.16 -5.96 25.46
CA LEU A 166 35.37 -5.76 26.68
C LEU A 166 35.35 -6.99 27.61
N LEU A 167 35.81 -8.15 27.12
CA LEU A 167 35.76 -9.43 27.85
C LEU A 167 37.11 -9.83 28.47
N VAL A 168 38.20 -9.12 28.13
CA VAL A 168 39.52 -9.37 28.72
C VAL A 168 39.91 -8.16 29.57
N PRO A 169 39.89 -8.25 30.90
CA PRO A 169 40.48 -7.23 31.75
C PRO A 169 41.96 -7.10 31.38
N SER A 170 42.40 -5.91 31.00
CA SER A 170 43.82 -5.62 30.80
C SER A 170 44.56 -5.86 32.12
N ALA A 171 45.20 -7.02 32.26
CA ALA A 171 46.18 -7.26 33.29
C ALA A 171 47.41 -6.40 32.95
N SER A 172 47.38 -5.14 33.37
CA SER A 172 48.50 -4.22 33.31
C SER A 172 48.56 -3.51 34.65
N GLY A 173 49.25 -4.14 35.59
CA GLY A 173 49.49 -3.57 36.91
C GLY A 173 50.04 -4.60 37.87
N LEU A 174 51.35 -4.91 37.74
CA LEU A 174 52.32 -5.09 38.85
C LEU A 174 53.55 -5.85 38.34
N ALA A 175 54.53 -5.11 37.84
CA ALA A 175 55.94 -5.49 37.87
C ALA A 175 56.77 -4.23 38.01
N THR A 176 57.27 -3.98 39.24
CA THR A 176 58.44 -3.19 39.68
C THR A 176 58.17 -2.84 41.16
N GLN A 177 59.00 -3.16 42.15
CA GLN A 177 60.46 -3.32 42.18
C GLN A 177 60.86 -4.56 43.00
#